data_AF-A0A537XBH4-F1
#
_entry.id   AF-A0A537XBH4-F1
#
_cell.length_a   1.000
_cell.length_b   1.000
_cell.length_c   1.000
_cell.angle_alpha   90.00
_cell.angle_beta   90.00
_cell.angle_gamma   90.00
#
_symmetry.space_group_name_H-M   'P 1'
#
loop_
_entity.id
_entity.type
_entity.pdbx_description
1 polymer ?
#
loop_
_entity_poly.entity_id
_entity_poly.type
_entity_poly.pdbx_seq_one_letter_code
_entity_poly.pdbx_strand_id
1 'polypeptide(L)'
;MRVHFAESRIPGGCSGNSVALAPPHAGHVAILTLGRLGNGIEVPDHPGRHSPPIPVARVRGSACHRLQGQRSDTNTNPEYEYRNPGETGLRALIASARHSIFISQQDMLSCVFIVEALFDERVFAALGNKVAHGIPIKIVLSAEDARAGGDSYSNKGHFLVAPVKQTAETLKKVVAKQQHIREDRARAMVCNDVSLATIRNSALPTWPNGSGYANHAKVVSVDDAAFYIGSQNLYPARLQELGLIVENPSASATLKHQYLDPLWGQSQGLAYIDPGRACGPF
;
A
#
# COMPACT_ATOMS: atom_id res chain seq x y z
N MET A 1 2.26 20.50 18.49
CA MET A 1 1.14 19.92 17.72
C MET A 1 0.12 19.38 18.70
N ARG A 2 -1.15 19.81 18.65
CA ARG A 2 -2.25 19.20 19.44
C ARG A 2 -2.88 18.10 18.59
N VAL A 3 -2.75 16.86 19.04
CA VAL A 3 -3.45 15.71 18.43
C VAL A 3 -4.85 15.69 19.05
N HIS A 4 -5.88 15.82 18.22
CA HIS A 4 -7.26 15.63 18.65
C HIS A 4 -7.65 14.19 18.31
N PHE A 5 -7.84 13.36 19.32
CA PHE A 5 -8.49 12.07 19.15
C PHE A 5 -10.00 12.30 19.08
N ALA A 6 -10.68 11.67 18.12
CA ALA A 6 -12.12 11.56 18.16
C ALA A 6 -12.48 10.58 19.28
N GLU A 7 -13.03 11.08 20.39
CA GLU A 7 -13.51 10.25 21.48
C GLU A 7 -14.92 9.74 21.17
N SER A 8 -15.09 8.42 21.21
CA SER A 8 -16.40 7.78 21.17
C SER A 8 -17.16 8.10 22.46
N ARG A 9 -18.35 8.69 22.36
CA ARG A 9 -19.27 8.88 23.50
C ARG A 9 -20.01 7.61 23.93
N ILE A 10 -19.52 6.43 23.54
CA ILE A 10 -20.09 5.15 23.97
C ILE A 10 -19.32 4.68 25.21
N PRO A 11 -19.99 4.35 26.33
CA PRO A 11 -19.35 3.80 27.51
C PRO A 11 -18.86 2.38 27.21
N GLY A 12 -17.66 2.28 26.66
CA GLY A 12 -17.04 1.04 26.23
C GLY A 12 -15.51 1.15 26.21
N GLY A 13 -14.90 0.95 27.36
CA GLY A 13 -13.66 0.18 27.47
C GLY A 13 -12.32 0.75 26.98
N CYS A 14 -12.16 2.05 26.75
CA CYS A 14 -10.79 2.61 26.66
C CYS A 14 -10.33 3.00 28.08
N SER A 15 -9.19 2.47 28.51
CA SER A 15 -8.62 2.73 29.83
C SER A 15 -8.28 4.21 30.00
N GLY A 16 -9.08 4.92 30.80
CA GLY A 16 -8.99 6.37 31.01
C GLY A 16 -7.75 6.88 31.75
N ASN A 17 -6.76 6.02 32.05
CA ASN A 17 -5.57 6.38 32.83
C ASN A 17 -4.28 5.81 32.20
N SER A 18 -4.08 6.00 30.90
CA SER A 18 -2.72 5.91 30.36
C SER A 18 -2.02 7.24 30.61
N VAL A 19 -1.06 7.26 31.54
CA VAL A 19 -0.14 8.39 31.69
C VAL A 19 0.67 8.44 30.39
N ALA A 20 0.41 9.44 29.55
CA ALA A 20 1.23 9.71 28.39
C ALA A 20 2.66 9.96 28.90
N LEU A 21 3.58 9.04 28.59
CA LEU A 21 5.00 9.29 28.82
C LEU A 21 5.40 10.45 27.92
N ALA A 22 5.66 11.61 28.52
CA ALA A 22 6.24 12.72 27.80
C ALA A 22 7.62 12.26 27.29
N PRO A 23 7.90 12.32 25.99
CA PRO A 23 9.21 11.97 25.49
C PRO A 23 10.24 12.90 26.15
N PRO A 24 11.39 12.38 26.62
CA PRO A 24 12.34 13.15 27.43
C PRO A 24 12.85 14.40 26.70
N HIS A 25 12.82 14.41 25.36
CA HIS A 25 12.93 15.61 24.53
C HIS A 25 12.12 15.41 23.23
N ALA A 26 11.32 16.40 22.83
CA ALA A 26 10.74 16.42 21.48
C ALA A 26 11.83 16.79 20.47
N GLY A 27 12.18 15.88 19.56
CA GLY A 27 13.12 16.14 18.48
C GLY A 27 12.53 16.99 17.34
N HIS A 28 13.35 17.34 16.35
CA HIS A 28 12.95 18.15 15.17
C HIS A 28 12.43 17.30 13.99
N VAL A 29 11.89 16.11 14.25
CA VAL A 29 11.40 15.22 13.19
C VAL A 29 10.05 15.72 12.68
N ALA A 30 9.96 16.00 11.38
CA ALA A 30 8.70 16.32 10.73
C ALA A 30 7.86 15.05 10.56
N ILE A 31 6.68 15.04 11.18
CA ILE A 31 5.75 13.91 11.15
C ILE A 31 4.37 14.41 10.75
N LEU A 32 3.77 13.76 9.76
CA LEU A 32 2.36 13.89 9.41
C LEU A 32 1.61 12.64 9.86
N THR A 33 0.73 12.79 10.83
CA THR A 33 -0.21 11.74 11.24
C THR A 33 -1.36 11.66 10.26
N LEU A 34 -1.58 10.48 9.71
CA LEU A 34 -2.66 10.18 8.77
C LEU A 34 -3.62 9.19 9.38
N GLY A 35 -4.91 9.54 9.37
CA GLY A 35 -5.98 8.70 9.87
C GLY A 35 -7.03 8.41 8.82
N ARG A 36 -7.82 7.37 9.08
CA ARG A 36 -9.02 7.00 8.35
C ARG A 36 -10.14 6.71 9.33
N LEU A 37 -11.31 7.29 9.10
CA LEU A 37 -12.52 6.99 9.87
C LEU A 37 -13.26 5.74 9.36
N GLY A 38 -12.88 5.22 8.19
CA GLY A 38 -13.56 4.10 7.55
C GLY A 38 -14.96 4.49 7.08
N ASN A 39 -15.92 3.58 7.32
CA ASN A 39 -17.34 3.79 7.08
C ASN A 39 -18.14 3.87 8.37
N GLY A 40 -19.23 4.64 8.34
CA GLY A 40 -20.18 4.76 9.45
C GLY A 40 -19.77 5.76 10.54
N ILE A 41 -18.65 6.46 10.37
CA ILE A 41 -18.18 7.51 11.28
C ILE A 41 -18.06 8.81 10.49
N GLU A 42 -18.78 9.84 10.93
CA GLU A 42 -18.71 11.18 10.35
C GLU A 42 -17.56 12.00 10.94
N VAL A 43 -17.09 12.98 10.18
CA VAL A 43 -16.15 13.99 10.71
C VAL A 43 -16.97 14.94 11.60
N PRO A 44 -16.64 15.09 12.90
CA PRO A 44 -17.35 16.01 13.79
C PRO A 44 -17.44 17.42 13.19
N ASP A 45 -18.62 18.03 13.33
CA ASP A 45 -18.94 19.39 12.85
C ASP A 45 -18.83 19.61 11.33
N HIS A 46 -18.65 18.53 10.55
CA HIS A 46 -18.44 18.57 9.10
C HIS A 46 -19.41 17.63 8.33
N PRO A 47 -20.73 17.59 8.64
CA PRO A 47 -21.66 16.70 7.96
C PRO A 47 -21.81 17.05 6.47
N GLY A 48 -21.93 16.02 5.63
CA GLY A 48 -22.13 16.17 4.18
C GLY A 48 -20.96 16.83 3.42
N ARG A 49 -19.76 16.87 4.02
CA ARG A 49 -18.56 17.34 3.33
C ARG A 49 -18.02 16.28 2.39
N HIS A 50 -17.53 16.74 1.24
CA HIS A 50 -16.98 15.90 0.19
C HIS A 50 -15.63 16.44 -0.25
N SER A 51 -14.74 15.54 -0.65
CA SER A 51 -13.54 15.90 -1.39
C SER A 51 -13.90 16.40 -2.78
N PRO A 52 -12.97 17.07 -3.49
CA PRO A 52 -13.15 17.36 -4.91
C PRO A 52 -13.50 16.11 -5.72
N PRO A 53 -14.14 16.26 -6.89
CA PRO A 53 -14.49 15.13 -7.74
C PRO A 53 -13.29 14.22 -8.01
N ILE A 54 -13.47 12.92 -7.80
CA ILE A 54 -12.42 11.93 -8.03
C ILE A 54 -12.23 11.76 -9.54
N PRO A 55 -11.02 11.99 -10.08
CA PRO A 55 -10.78 11.83 -11.51
C PRO A 55 -11.02 10.40 -11.96
N VAL A 56 -11.61 10.25 -13.16
CA VAL A 56 -11.74 8.95 -13.81
C VAL A 56 -10.37 8.43 -14.22
N ALA A 57 -9.95 7.28 -13.67
CA ALA A 57 -8.69 6.67 -14.08
C ALA A 57 -8.78 6.03 -15.48
N ARG A 58 -7.63 5.99 -16.15
CA ARG A 58 -7.46 5.37 -17.48
C ARG A 58 -7.69 3.85 -17.44
N VAL A 59 -7.37 3.21 -16.32
CA VAL A 59 -7.69 1.81 -16.03
C VAL A 59 -8.58 1.82 -14.80
N ARG A 60 -9.76 1.22 -14.93
CA ARG A 60 -10.68 1.10 -13.81
C ARG A 60 -10.23 0.00 -12.86
N GLY A 61 -10.30 0.28 -11.57
CA GLY A 61 -10.21 -0.66 -10.47
C GLY A 61 -11.42 -1.56 -10.53
N SER A 62 -11.36 -2.57 -11.40
CA SER A 62 -12.49 -3.43 -11.70
C SER A 62 -13.08 -4.00 -10.41
N ALA A 63 -14.40 -4.00 -10.34
CA ALA A 63 -15.11 -4.66 -9.26
C ALA A 63 -14.67 -6.12 -9.14
N CYS A 64 -14.53 -6.58 -7.90
CA CYS A 64 -14.20 -7.95 -7.56
C CYS A 64 -15.26 -8.95 -8.03
N HIS A 65 -16.49 -8.47 -8.21
CA HIS A 65 -17.60 -9.27 -8.68
C HIS A 65 -18.38 -8.57 -9.79
N ARG A 66 -18.83 -9.31 -10.82
CA ARG A 66 -19.53 -8.74 -11.98
C ARG A 66 -20.77 -7.91 -11.60
N LEU A 67 -21.45 -8.25 -10.50
CA LEU A 67 -22.65 -7.55 -10.02
C LEU A 67 -22.34 -6.28 -9.20
N GLN A 68 -21.11 -6.09 -8.72
CA GLN A 68 -20.73 -4.95 -7.89
C GLN A 68 -20.69 -3.63 -8.70
N GLY A 69 -20.51 -3.71 -10.03
CA GLY A 69 -20.32 -2.54 -10.88
C GLY A 69 -19.03 -1.78 -10.56
N GLN A 70 -18.70 -0.74 -11.32
CA GLN A 70 -17.45 0.04 -11.10
C GLN A 70 -17.54 1.04 -9.92
N ARG A 71 -18.44 0.81 -8.96
CA ARG A 71 -18.60 1.69 -7.79
C ARG A 71 -17.80 1.10 -6.62
N SER A 72 -16.92 1.91 -6.04
CA SER A 72 -16.23 1.61 -4.79
C SER A 72 -16.00 2.88 -3.97
N ASP A 73 -15.83 2.73 -2.67
CA ASP A 73 -15.56 3.89 -1.81
C ASP A 73 -14.17 4.45 -2.15
N THR A 74 -13.19 3.56 -2.31
CA THR A 74 -11.79 3.92 -2.64
C THR A 74 -11.66 4.69 -3.95
N ASN A 75 -12.42 4.38 -5.00
CA ASN A 75 -12.19 4.95 -6.34
C ASN A 75 -13.27 5.93 -6.80
N THR A 76 -14.45 5.96 -6.18
CA THR A 76 -15.59 6.70 -6.72
C THR A 76 -16.42 7.48 -5.70
N ASN A 77 -16.07 7.47 -4.40
CA ASN A 77 -16.85 8.13 -3.37
C ASN A 77 -16.12 9.35 -2.76
N PRO A 78 -16.44 10.60 -3.16
CA PRO A 78 -15.82 11.81 -2.62
C PRO A 78 -16.11 12.07 -1.14
N GLU A 79 -17.25 11.57 -0.61
CA GLU A 79 -17.56 11.65 0.83
C GLU A 79 -16.62 10.75 1.63
N TYR A 80 -16.40 9.53 1.13
CA TYR A 80 -15.45 8.60 1.73
C TYR A 80 -14.04 9.16 1.73
N GLU A 81 -13.57 9.70 0.60
CA GLU A 81 -12.24 10.32 0.48
C GLU A 81 -12.05 11.42 1.52
N TYR A 82 -13.07 12.28 1.72
CA TYR A 82 -13.01 13.41 2.65
C TYR A 82 -12.71 12.98 4.09
N ARG A 83 -13.37 11.91 4.55
CA ARG A 83 -13.23 11.39 5.92
C ARG A 83 -12.07 10.39 6.06
N ASN A 84 -11.38 10.05 4.97
CA ASN A 84 -10.29 9.07 4.93
C ASN A 84 -9.00 9.64 4.31
N PRO A 85 -8.45 10.75 4.85
CA PRO A 85 -7.29 11.44 4.27
C PRO A 85 -6.02 10.58 4.21
N GLY A 86 -5.95 9.46 4.96
CA GLY A 86 -4.86 8.50 4.85
C GLY A 86 -4.66 7.92 3.45
N GLU A 87 -5.73 7.73 2.67
CA GLU A 87 -5.59 7.30 1.27
C GLU A 87 -4.94 8.38 0.40
N THR A 88 -5.43 9.62 0.49
CA THR A 88 -4.86 10.77 -0.22
C THR A 88 -3.39 10.97 0.16
N GLY A 89 -3.06 10.87 1.45
CA GLY A 89 -1.71 11.03 1.96
C GLY A 89 -0.73 9.98 1.43
N LEU A 90 -1.13 8.70 1.41
CA LEU A 90 -0.29 7.63 0.83
C LEU A 90 -0.12 7.77 -0.68
N ARG A 91 -1.18 8.13 -1.42
CA ARG A 91 -1.09 8.43 -2.86
C ARG A 91 -0.13 9.60 -3.12
N ALA A 92 -0.21 10.65 -2.31
CA ALA A 92 0.66 11.82 -2.41
C ALA A 92 2.13 11.47 -2.11
N LEU A 93 2.39 10.63 -1.10
CA LEU A 93 3.74 10.13 -0.79
C LEU A 93 4.33 9.36 -1.97
N ILE A 94 3.59 8.43 -2.56
CA ILE A 94 4.06 7.69 -3.75
C ILE A 94 4.29 8.65 -4.92
N ALA A 95 3.38 9.62 -5.11
CA ALA A 95 3.50 10.60 -6.18
C ALA A 95 4.67 11.59 -5.98
N SER A 96 5.17 11.80 -4.76
CA SER A 96 6.28 12.73 -4.50
C SER A 96 7.65 12.16 -4.88
N ALA A 97 7.79 10.84 -4.96
CA ALA A 97 9.07 10.17 -5.22
C ALA A 97 9.77 10.66 -6.50
N ARG A 98 11.07 10.92 -6.44
CA ARG A 98 11.89 11.42 -7.55
C ARG A 98 13.04 10.49 -7.92
N HIS A 99 13.38 9.54 -7.06
CA HIS A 99 14.58 8.72 -7.16
C HIS A 99 14.33 7.25 -6.86
N SER A 100 13.46 6.91 -5.91
CA SER A 100 13.17 5.52 -5.58
C SER A 100 11.87 5.35 -4.80
N ILE A 101 11.27 4.16 -4.93
CA ILE A 101 10.13 3.73 -4.13
C ILE A 101 10.41 2.33 -3.58
N PHE A 102 10.14 2.12 -2.30
CA PHE A 102 10.06 0.79 -1.69
C PHE A 102 8.69 0.59 -1.03
N ILE A 103 8.02 -0.51 -1.36
CA ILE A 103 6.72 -0.90 -0.80
C ILE A 103 6.85 -2.28 -0.16
N SER A 104 6.52 -2.38 1.12
CA SER A 104 6.35 -3.65 1.83
C SER A 104 4.92 -3.74 2.33
N GLN A 105 4.14 -4.65 1.74
CA GLN A 105 2.70 -4.79 1.95
C GLN A 105 2.31 -6.25 2.12
N GLN A 106 1.16 -6.49 2.74
CA GLN A 106 0.53 -7.81 2.66
C GLN A 106 0.17 -8.14 1.20
N ASP A 107 -0.60 -7.25 0.57
CA ASP A 107 -1.02 -7.33 -0.82
C ASP A 107 -1.15 -5.91 -1.42
N MET A 108 -1.19 -5.82 -2.75
CA MET A 108 -1.57 -4.58 -3.47
C MET A 108 -3.01 -4.64 -4.01
N LEU A 109 -3.58 -5.83 -4.04
CA LEU A 109 -4.89 -6.13 -4.59
C LEU A 109 -5.75 -6.79 -3.51
N SER A 110 -7.05 -6.52 -3.49
CA SER A 110 -7.97 -7.18 -2.56
C SER A 110 -9.35 -7.35 -3.15
N CYS A 111 -9.98 -8.45 -2.78
CA CYS A 111 -11.40 -8.69 -2.95
C CYS A 111 -12.05 -9.25 -1.68
N VAL A 112 -11.38 -9.09 -0.54
CA VAL A 112 -11.76 -9.67 0.76
C VAL A 112 -13.16 -9.20 1.21
N PHE A 113 -13.63 -8.05 0.74
CA PHE A 113 -14.93 -7.50 1.16
C PHE A 113 -16.03 -7.51 0.11
N ILE A 114 -15.80 -7.95 -1.14
CA ILE A 114 -16.74 -7.95 -2.30
C ILE A 114 -17.43 -6.59 -2.60
N VAL A 115 -17.36 -5.61 -1.70
CA VAL A 115 -17.94 -4.28 -1.79
C VAL A 115 -16.89 -3.25 -2.19
N GLU A 116 -15.60 -3.60 -2.15
CA GLU A 116 -14.49 -2.74 -2.56
C GLU A 116 -13.87 -3.12 -3.92
N ALA A 117 -13.16 -2.18 -4.52
CA ALA A 117 -12.49 -2.40 -5.79
C ALA A 117 -11.29 -3.36 -5.65
N LEU A 118 -10.92 -4.01 -6.75
CA LEU A 118 -9.74 -4.88 -6.82
C LEU A 118 -8.45 -4.16 -6.40
N PHE A 119 -8.30 -2.89 -6.80
CA PHE A 119 -7.14 -2.06 -6.51
C PHE A 119 -7.51 -0.59 -6.44
N ASP A 120 -6.66 0.20 -5.78
CA ASP A 120 -6.74 1.65 -5.76
C ASP A 120 -6.21 2.21 -7.10
N GLU A 121 -7.12 2.77 -7.90
CA GLU A 121 -6.82 3.31 -9.22
C GLU A 121 -5.72 4.38 -9.19
N ARG A 122 -5.70 5.18 -8.13
CA ARG A 122 -4.83 6.36 -8.00
C ARG A 122 -3.46 5.99 -7.45
N VAL A 123 -3.36 4.96 -6.60
CA VAL A 123 -2.07 4.36 -6.22
C VAL A 123 -1.38 3.78 -7.46
N PHE A 124 -2.08 2.93 -8.22
CA PHE A 124 -1.49 2.34 -9.42
C PHE A 124 -1.19 3.38 -10.50
N ALA A 125 -2.02 4.41 -10.65
CA ALA A 125 -1.73 5.53 -11.55
C ALA A 125 -0.46 6.30 -11.15
N ALA A 126 -0.23 6.51 -9.83
CA ALA A 126 0.99 7.12 -9.34
C ALA A 126 2.21 6.23 -9.65
N LEU A 127 2.14 4.93 -9.37
CA LEU A 127 3.21 3.98 -9.69
C LEU A 127 3.48 3.90 -11.19
N GLY A 128 2.45 3.85 -12.04
CA GLY A 128 2.58 3.81 -13.49
C GLY A 128 3.28 5.06 -14.05
N ASN A 129 3.00 6.24 -13.47
CA ASN A 129 3.76 7.45 -13.80
C ASN A 129 5.24 7.35 -13.40
N LYS A 130 5.56 6.70 -12.27
CA LYS A 130 6.95 6.54 -11.81
C LYS A 130 7.73 5.59 -12.72
N VAL A 131 7.12 4.48 -13.12
CA VAL A 131 7.67 3.59 -14.17
C VAL A 131 7.90 4.36 -15.48
N ALA A 132 6.97 5.24 -15.87
CA ALA A 132 7.13 6.04 -17.09
C ALA A 132 8.33 7.00 -17.07
N HIS A 133 8.82 7.37 -15.89
CA HIS A 133 9.96 8.24 -15.70
C HIS A 133 11.24 7.48 -15.31
N GLY A 134 11.24 6.14 -15.39
CA GLY A 134 12.41 5.33 -15.03
C GLY A 134 12.76 5.40 -13.54
N ILE A 135 11.78 5.67 -12.67
CA ILE A 135 12.00 5.67 -11.22
C ILE A 135 11.94 4.23 -10.71
N PRO A 136 13.02 3.70 -10.11
CA PRO A 136 13.03 2.35 -9.56
C PRO A 136 11.97 2.13 -8.47
N ILE A 137 11.23 1.02 -8.57
CA ILE A 137 10.19 0.64 -7.61
C ILE A 137 10.47 -0.78 -7.12
N LYS A 138 10.61 -0.97 -5.81
CA LYS A 138 10.64 -2.29 -5.18
C LYS A 138 9.34 -2.57 -4.47
N ILE A 139 8.75 -3.74 -4.72
CA ILE A 139 7.51 -4.20 -4.08
C ILE A 139 7.75 -5.58 -3.49
N VAL A 140 7.54 -5.72 -2.18
CA VAL A 140 7.62 -6.99 -1.47
C VAL A 140 6.26 -7.30 -0.86
N LEU A 141 5.64 -8.38 -1.34
CA LEU A 141 4.32 -8.85 -0.90
C LEU A 141 4.44 -10.05 0.04
N SER A 142 3.34 -10.44 0.67
CA SER A 142 3.28 -11.71 1.39
C SER A 142 3.49 -12.90 0.45
N ALA A 143 4.02 -14.02 0.96
CA ALA A 143 4.02 -15.26 0.18
C ALA A 143 2.58 -15.72 -0.08
N GLU A 144 2.31 -16.23 -1.28
CA GLU A 144 0.93 -16.57 -1.70
C GLU A 144 0.27 -17.67 -0.86
N ASP A 145 1.08 -18.54 -0.25
CA ASP A 145 0.66 -19.64 0.62
C ASP A 145 0.89 -19.32 2.11
N ALA A 146 1.23 -18.08 2.44
CA ALA A 146 1.51 -17.66 3.81
C ALA A 146 0.28 -17.79 4.70
N ARG A 147 0.47 -18.46 5.85
CA ARG A 147 -0.55 -18.62 6.89
C ARG A 147 0.04 -18.34 8.27
N ALA A 148 -0.74 -17.71 9.14
CA ALA A 148 -0.44 -17.66 10.57
C ALA A 148 -1.73 -17.75 11.39
N GLY A 149 -1.75 -18.60 12.42
CA GLY A 149 -2.95 -18.79 13.25
C GLY A 149 -4.15 -19.42 12.52
N GLY A 150 -3.96 -19.95 11.30
CA GLY A 150 -5.03 -20.45 10.44
C GLY A 150 -5.49 -19.44 9.37
N ASP A 151 -5.13 -18.16 9.53
CA ASP A 151 -5.49 -17.10 8.61
C ASP A 151 -4.51 -16.98 7.45
N SER A 152 -5.04 -16.66 6.27
CA SER A 152 -4.24 -16.36 5.08
C SER A 152 -3.67 -14.94 5.17
N TYR A 153 -2.38 -14.80 4.88
CA TYR A 153 -1.71 -13.49 4.78
C TYR A 153 -1.52 -13.07 3.33
N SER A 154 -2.15 -13.75 2.39
CA SER A 154 -2.31 -13.31 1.02
C SER A 154 -3.79 -13.29 0.68
N ASN A 155 -4.19 -12.30 -0.12
CA ASN A 155 -5.56 -12.23 -0.63
C ASN A 155 -5.85 -13.29 -1.73
N LYS A 156 -4.92 -14.22 -1.98
CA LYS A 156 -5.17 -15.42 -2.79
C LYS A 156 -6.35 -16.22 -2.23
N GLY A 157 -7.22 -16.72 -3.13
CA GLY A 157 -8.45 -17.42 -2.76
C GLY A 157 -9.66 -16.50 -2.56
N HIS A 158 -9.46 -15.20 -2.31
CA HIS A 158 -10.53 -14.20 -2.33
C HIS A 158 -10.72 -13.67 -3.75
N PHE A 159 -11.16 -14.51 -4.70
CA PHE A 159 -11.26 -14.17 -6.14
C PHE A 159 -9.94 -13.81 -6.84
N LEU A 160 -8.81 -13.91 -6.14
CA LEU A 160 -7.46 -13.77 -6.68
C LEU A 160 -6.80 -15.14 -6.79
N VAL A 161 -6.17 -15.41 -7.93
CA VAL A 161 -5.50 -16.69 -8.20
C VAL A 161 -4.00 -16.58 -7.98
N ALA A 162 -3.40 -15.45 -8.39
CA ALA A 162 -1.96 -15.19 -8.29
C ALA A 162 -1.71 -13.69 -8.06
N PRO A 163 -1.86 -13.20 -6.82
CA PRO A 163 -1.77 -11.76 -6.50
C PRO A 163 -0.50 -11.07 -6.99
N VAL A 164 0.64 -11.76 -6.95
CA VAL A 164 1.93 -11.22 -7.44
C VAL A 164 1.87 -10.98 -8.95
N LYS A 165 1.50 -12.00 -9.73
CA LYS A 165 1.32 -11.87 -11.18
C LYS A 165 0.28 -10.81 -11.52
N GLN A 166 -0.86 -10.82 -10.84
CA GLN A 166 -1.95 -9.88 -11.08
C GLN A 166 -1.54 -8.43 -10.77
N THR A 167 -0.64 -8.21 -9.80
CA THR A 167 -0.07 -6.89 -9.51
C THR A 167 0.77 -6.40 -10.69
N ALA A 168 1.67 -7.25 -11.23
CA ALA A 168 2.46 -6.92 -12.41
C ALA A 168 1.60 -6.64 -13.66
N GLU A 169 0.59 -7.48 -13.91
CA GLU A 169 -0.40 -7.29 -14.99
C GLU A 169 -1.14 -5.96 -14.88
N THR A 170 -1.58 -5.62 -13.67
CA THR A 170 -2.33 -4.39 -13.41
C THR A 170 -1.45 -3.17 -13.66
N LEU A 171 -0.19 -3.18 -13.16
CA LEU A 171 0.76 -2.10 -13.40
C LEU A 171 1.09 -1.95 -14.89
N LYS A 172 1.34 -3.05 -15.61
CA LYS A 172 1.54 -3.05 -17.07
C LYS A 172 0.38 -2.38 -17.80
N LYS A 173 -0.86 -2.76 -17.48
CA LYS A 173 -2.06 -2.18 -18.10
C LYS A 173 -2.19 -0.70 -17.81
N VAL A 174 -1.90 -0.29 -16.57
CA VAL A 174 -1.93 1.12 -16.16
C VAL A 174 -0.90 1.93 -16.93
N VAL A 175 0.35 1.47 -16.99
CA VAL A 175 1.42 2.10 -17.79
C VAL A 175 1.01 2.20 -19.26
N ALA A 176 0.54 1.10 -19.87
CA ALA A 176 0.13 1.09 -21.28
C ALA A 176 -0.94 2.14 -21.58
N LYS A 177 -1.97 2.23 -20.72
CA LYS A 177 -3.10 3.15 -20.91
C LYS A 177 -2.78 4.60 -20.57
N GLN A 178 -1.95 4.86 -19.56
CA GLN A 178 -1.53 6.21 -19.21
C GLN A 178 -0.58 6.81 -20.25
N GLN A 179 0.36 6.00 -20.74
CA GLN A 179 1.39 6.45 -21.68
C GLN A 179 0.96 6.31 -23.15
N HIS A 180 -0.25 5.80 -23.40
CA HIS A 180 -0.77 5.56 -24.76
C HIS A 180 0.18 4.68 -25.61
N ILE A 181 0.74 3.65 -25.01
CA ILE A 181 1.66 2.69 -25.64
C ILE A 181 1.07 1.28 -25.66
N ARG A 182 1.66 0.43 -26.49
CA ARG A 182 1.34 -1.00 -26.54
C ARG A 182 1.78 -1.71 -25.25
N GLU A 183 1.08 -2.80 -24.91
CA GLU A 183 1.36 -3.56 -23.68
C GLU A 183 2.74 -4.22 -23.67
N ASP A 184 3.31 -4.59 -24.82
CA ASP A 184 4.68 -5.12 -24.92
C ASP A 184 5.72 -4.07 -24.52
N ARG A 185 5.55 -2.82 -24.97
CA ARG A 185 6.40 -1.70 -24.54
C ARG A 185 6.20 -1.37 -23.07
N ALA A 186 4.96 -1.35 -22.59
CA ALA A 186 4.67 -1.13 -21.17
C ALA A 186 5.27 -2.22 -20.28
N ARG A 187 5.19 -3.48 -20.72
CA ARG A 187 5.84 -4.62 -20.04
C ARG A 187 7.34 -4.41 -19.96
N ALA A 188 8.00 -4.01 -21.05
CA ALA A 188 9.43 -3.73 -21.04
C ALA A 188 9.80 -2.65 -20.01
N MET A 189 9.02 -1.57 -19.91
CA MET A 189 9.23 -0.52 -18.90
C MET A 189 9.06 -1.05 -17.48
N VAL A 190 8.00 -1.83 -17.22
CA VAL A 190 7.80 -2.49 -15.92
C VAL A 190 8.98 -3.42 -15.60
N CYS A 191 9.45 -4.23 -16.54
CA CYS A 191 10.59 -5.13 -16.33
C CYS A 191 11.91 -4.38 -16.05
N ASN A 192 12.06 -3.15 -16.56
CA ASN A 192 13.30 -2.39 -16.43
C ASN A 192 13.38 -1.64 -15.09
N ASP A 193 12.25 -1.20 -14.55
CA ASP A 193 12.24 -0.27 -13.41
C ASP A 193 11.59 -0.86 -12.15
N VAL A 194 10.88 -1.98 -12.26
CA VAL A 194 10.15 -2.59 -11.13
C VAL A 194 10.84 -3.88 -10.68
N SER A 195 11.11 -3.98 -9.40
CA SER A 195 11.40 -5.25 -8.73
C SER A 195 10.21 -5.70 -7.90
N LEU A 196 9.73 -6.92 -8.11
CA LEU A 196 8.54 -7.47 -7.45
C LEU A 196 8.84 -8.86 -6.92
N ALA A 197 8.70 -9.06 -5.62
CA ALA A 197 8.97 -10.33 -4.95
C ALA A 197 7.95 -10.62 -3.84
N THR A 198 7.94 -11.87 -3.37
CA THR A 198 7.34 -12.24 -2.09
C THR A 198 8.38 -12.18 -0.98
N ILE A 199 7.96 -11.88 0.23
CA ILE A 199 8.81 -11.79 1.41
C ILE A 199 9.60 -13.07 1.65
N ARG A 200 10.86 -12.88 2.04
CA ARG A 200 11.68 -13.87 2.71
C ARG A 200 12.42 -13.19 3.85
N ASN A 201 12.64 -13.94 4.93
CA ASN A 201 13.48 -13.51 6.05
C ASN A 201 14.73 -14.38 6.21
N SER A 202 14.92 -15.36 5.33
CA SER A 202 16.08 -16.25 5.31
C SER A 202 16.30 -16.82 3.92
N ALA A 203 17.38 -17.58 3.75
CA ALA A 203 17.67 -18.32 2.51
C ALA A 203 16.69 -19.49 2.28
N LEU A 204 16.01 -19.97 3.32
CA LEU A 204 15.01 -21.03 3.21
C LEU A 204 13.77 -20.51 2.45
N PRO A 205 13.08 -21.38 1.69
CA PRO A 205 11.90 -20.96 0.93
C PRO A 205 10.66 -20.73 1.81
N THR A 206 10.61 -21.39 2.97
CA THR A 206 9.49 -21.41 3.91
C THR A 206 10.01 -21.51 5.34
N TRP A 207 9.12 -21.33 6.32
CA TRP A 207 9.40 -21.69 7.70
C TRP A 207 9.68 -23.20 7.84
N PRO A 208 10.38 -23.65 8.90
CA PRO A 208 10.64 -25.08 9.13
C PRO A 208 9.38 -25.97 9.17
N ASN A 209 8.21 -25.39 9.49
CA ASN A 209 6.92 -26.08 9.46
C ASN A 209 6.28 -26.16 8.06
N GLY A 210 6.98 -25.72 7.02
CA GLY A 210 6.53 -25.69 5.63
C GLY A 210 5.67 -24.48 5.24
N SER A 211 5.30 -23.60 6.18
CA SER A 211 4.46 -22.44 5.87
C SER A 211 5.22 -21.33 5.15
N GLY A 212 4.60 -20.69 4.16
CA GLY A 212 5.12 -19.48 3.53
C GLY A 212 5.32 -18.33 4.51
N TYR A 213 6.25 -17.43 4.20
CA TYR A 213 6.49 -16.23 5.00
C TYR A 213 5.34 -15.22 4.84
N ALA A 214 4.71 -14.87 5.95
CA ALA A 214 3.67 -13.84 5.99
C ALA A 214 4.27 -12.44 6.04
N ASN A 215 3.96 -11.60 5.05
CA ASN A 215 4.18 -10.15 5.16
C ASN A 215 2.90 -9.51 5.65
N HIS A 216 2.95 -8.81 6.78
CA HIS A 216 1.83 -8.01 7.28
C HIS A 216 2.19 -6.52 7.43
N ALA A 217 3.36 -6.14 6.91
CA ALA A 217 3.80 -4.75 6.91
C ALA A 217 2.83 -3.86 6.11
N LYS A 218 2.80 -2.59 6.46
CA LYS A 218 2.22 -1.52 5.64
C LYS A 218 3.21 -0.37 5.58
N VAL A 219 4.25 -0.56 4.78
CA VAL A 219 5.37 0.37 4.67
C VAL A 219 5.48 0.88 3.23
N VAL A 220 5.66 2.19 3.11
CA VAL A 220 6.02 2.85 1.86
C VAL A 220 7.18 3.78 2.16
N SER A 221 8.31 3.65 1.46
CA SER A 221 9.47 4.53 1.59
C SER A 221 9.77 5.16 0.23
N VAL A 222 10.12 6.44 0.20
CA VAL A 222 10.46 7.17 -1.02
C VAL A 222 11.77 7.93 -0.84
N ASP A 223 12.61 7.86 -1.87
CA ASP A 223 13.85 8.65 -2.03
C ASP A 223 14.84 8.59 -0.87
N ASP A 224 14.76 7.55 -0.03
CA ASP A 224 15.49 7.44 1.25
C ASP A 224 15.37 8.71 2.13
N ALA A 225 14.25 9.43 2.01
CA ALA A 225 14.02 10.73 2.64
C ALA A 225 12.72 10.78 3.46
N ALA A 226 11.68 10.08 3.00
CA ALA A 226 10.42 10.00 3.69
C ALA A 226 9.82 8.59 3.64
N PHE A 227 9.09 8.21 4.69
CA PHE A 227 8.41 6.93 4.73
C PHE A 227 7.10 6.98 5.51
N TYR A 228 6.17 6.09 5.15
CA TYR A 228 4.98 5.74 5.88
C TYR A 228 5.19 4.43 6.64
N ILE A 229 4.78 4.40 7.91
CA ILE A 229 4.52 3.18 8.68
C ILE A 229 3.18 3.36 9.39
N GLY A 230 2.31 2.36 9.30
CA GLY A 230 1.03 2.37 9.98
C GLY A 230 0.23 1.09 9.76
N SER A 231 -1.09 1.19 9.93
CA SER A 231 -2.01 0.07 9.79
C SER A 231 -2.67 -0.02 8.39
N GLN A 232 -2.67 1.07 7.62
CA GLN A 232 -3.37 1.15 6.34
C GLN A 232 -2.68 0.36 5.24
N ASN A 233 -3.35 -0.68 4.74
CA ASN A 233 -2.91 -1.40 3.55
C ASN A 233 -3.07 -0.54 2.28
N LEU A 234 -2.26 -0.79 1.25
CA LEU A 234 -2.43 -0.16 -0.07
C LEU A 234 -3.55 -0.80 -0.91
N TYR A 235 -3.98 -2.02 -0.58
CA TYR A 235 -5.17 -2.58 -1.19
C TYR A 235 -6.44 -1.91 -0.65
N PRO A 236 -7.51 -1.76 -1.46
CA PRO A 236 -8.77 -1.21 -1.00
C PRO A 236 -9.37 -1.94 0.21
N ALA A 237 -9.66 -1.19 1.26
CA ALA A 237 -10.34 -1.64 2.48
C ALA A 237 -11.11 -0.46 3.08
N ARG A 238 -12.14 -0.69 3.89
CA ARG A 238 -13.00 0.37 4.47
C ARG A 238 -12.84 0.55 5.98
N LEU A 239 -11.68 0.15 6.50
CA LEU A 239 -11.39 0.12 7.94
C LEU A 239 -10.95 1.49 8.47
N GLN A 240 -11.09 1.66 9.80
CA GLN A 240 -10.38 2.69 10.55
C GLN A 240 -8.90 2.35 10.56
N GLU A 241 -8.05 3.32 10.22
CA GLU A 241 -6.61 3.11 10.10
C GLU A 241 -5.86 4.32 10.65
N LEU A 242 -4.62 4.11 11.09
CA LEU A 242 -3.73 5.17 11.54
C LEU A 242 -2.31 4.87 11.06
N GLY A 243 -1.59 5.91 10.67
CA GLY A 243 -0.16 5.81 10.39
C GLY A 243 0.53 7.15 10.40
N LEU A 244 1.85 7.11 10.24
CA LEU A 244 2.72 8.27 10.27
C LEU A 244 3.49 8.33 8.97
N ILE A 245 3.49 9.49 8.31
CA ILE A 245 4.52 9.84 7.34
C ILE A 245 5.60 10.60 8.10
N VAL A 246 6.83 10.12 7.99
CA VAL A 246 8.01 10.73 8.60
C VAL A 246 8.90 11.24 7.48
N GLU A 247 9.22 12.54 7.49
CA GLU A 247 10.19 13.14 6.57
C GLU A 247 11.48 13.43 7.34
N ASN A 248 12.43 12.50 7.22
CA ASN A 248 13.72 12.60 7.90
C ASN A 248 14.72 11.65 7.22
N PRO A 249 15.77 12.17 6.55
CA PRO A 249 16.75 11.32 5.88
C PRO A 249 17.49 10.35 6.82
N SER A 250 17.80 10.77 8.06
CA SER A 250 18.49 9.90 9.02
C SER A 250 17.63 8.72 9.44
N ALA A 251 16.35 8.95 9.78
CA ALA A 251 15.42 7.88 10.12
C ALA A 251 15.14 6.97 8.91
N SER A 252 15.06 7.55 7.71
CA SER A 252 14.88 6.79 6.46
C SER A 252 16.08 5.89 6.17
N ALA A 253 17.31 6.38 6.39
CA ALA A 253 18.52 5.57 6.31
C ALA A 253 18.50 4.42 7.33
N THR A 254 18.06 4.67 8.57
CA THR A 254 17.88 3.61 9.57
C THR A 254 16.87 2.56 9.10
N LEU A 255 15.68 2.98 8.65
CA LEU A 255 14.66 2.07 8.12
C LEU A 255 15.21 1.24 6.95
N LYS A 256 15.93 1.89 6.03
CA LYS A 256 16.56 1.23 4.89
C LYS A 256 17.54 0.15 5.33
N HIS A 257 18.52 0.51 6.16
CA HIS A 257 19.57 -0.42 6.58
C HIS A 257 19.06 -1.55 7.47
N GLN A 258 18.10 -1.28 8.36
CA GLN A 258 17.64 -2.25 9.34
C GLN A 258 16.50 -3.13 8.82
N TYR A 259 15.73 -2.67 7.84
CA TYR A 259 14.54 -3.35 7.38
C TYR A 259 14.49 -3.55 5.86
N LEU A 260 14.56 -2.47 5.05
CA LEU A 260 14.30 -2.56 3.61
C LEU A 260 15.39 -3.34 2.85
N ASP A 261 16.66 -3.07 3.14
CA ASP A 261 17.79 -3.74 2.49
C ASP A 261 17.90 -5.21 2.89
N PRO A 262 17.80 -5.61 4.17
CA PRO A 262 17.71 -7.01 4.55
C PRO A 262 16.51 -7.72 3.91
N LEU A 263 15.33 -7.09 3.91
CA LEU A 263 14.11 -7.65 3.32
C LEU A 263 14.30 -7.93 1.83
N TRP A 264 14.80 -6.96 1.06
CA TRP A 264 15.09 -7.17 -0.36
C TRP A 264 16.19 -8.20 -0.57
N GLY A 265 17.27 -8.12 0.22
CA GLY A 265 18.40 -9.03 0.15
C GLY A 265 18.00 -10.50 0.23
N GLN A 266 17.05 -10.83 1.12
CA GLN A 266 16.50 -12.19 1.25
C GLN A 266 15.44 -12.51 0.18
N SER A 267 14.63 -11.53 -0.23
CA SER A 267 13.49 -11.75 -1.13
C SER A 267 13.88 -11.82 -2.61
N GLN A 268 14.94 -11.12 -3.02
CA GLN A 268 15.34 -10.96 -4.43
C GLN A 268 15.69 -12.28 -5.12
N GLY A 269 16.07 -13.31 -4.37
CA GLY A 269 16.48 -14.61 -4.91
C GLY A 269 15.43 -15.26 -5.81
N LEU A 270 14.14 -15.09 -5.51
CA LEU A 270 13.01 -15.59 -6.31
C LEU A 270 12.05 -14.45 -6.73
N ALA A 271 12.58 -13.26 -6.96
CA ALA A 271 11.78 -12.15 -7.44
C ALA A 271 11.06 -12.53 -8.75
N TYR A 272 9.77 -12.21 -8.82
CA TYR A 272 8.95 -12.38 -10.02
C TYR A 272 9.36 -11.39 -11.11
N ILE A 273 9.77 -10.19 -10.71
CA ILE A 273 10.44 -9.21 -11.58
C ILE A 273 11.70 -8.72 -10.85
N ASP A 274 12.83 -8.73 -11.53
CA ASP A 274 14.12 -8.22 -11.06
C ASP A 274 14.87 -7.66 -12.28
N PRO A 275 14.99 -6.33 -12.41
CA PRO A 275 15.60 -5.70 -13.57
C PRO A 275 16.96 -6.31 -13.93
N GLY A 276 17.12 -6.69 -15.20
CA GLY A 276 18.35 -7.33 -15.72
C GLY A 276 18.52 -8.81 -15.37
N ARG A 277 17.62 -9.41 -14.57
CA ARG A 277 17.74 -10.81 -14.13
C ARG A 277 16.49 -11.66 -14.39
N ALA A 278 15.30 -11.14 -14.10
CA ALA A 278 14.06 -11.87 -14.25
C ALA A 278 12.91 -10.93 -14.64
N CYS A 279 12.04 -11.38 -15.55
CA CYS A 279 10.74 -10.74 -15.73
C CYS A 279 9.71 -11.82 -16.06
N GLY A 280 8.95 -12.23 -15.04
CA GLY A 280 7.96 -13.30 -15.13
C GLY A 280 6.92 -13.08 -16.23
N PRO A 281 6.14 -14.12 -16.57
CA PRO A 281 5.12 -14.04 -17.61
C PRO A 281 3.85 -13.33 -17.12
N PHE A 282 3.68 -12.09 -17.57
CA PHE A 282 2.50 -11.23 -17.45
C PHE A 282 2.42 -10.37 -18.72
#